data_AF-A0A2C9LZ47-F1
#
_entry.id   AF-A0A2C9LZ47-F1
#
_cell.length_a   1.000
_cell.length_b   1.000
_cell.length_c   1.000
_cell.angle_alpha   90.00
_cell.angle_beta   90.00
_cell.angle_gamma   90.00
#
_symmetry.space_group_name_H-M   'P 1'
#
loop_
_entity.id
_entity.type
_entity.pdbx_description
1 polymer ?
#
loop_
_entity_poly.entity_id
_entity_poly.type
_entity_poly.pdbx_seq_one_letter_code
_entity_poly.pdbx_strand_id
1 'polypeptide(L)'
;MISETDIGDYEIIKGGVLGTGAFATVWKGRAKKDSSQLVAIKAIKKKNFLKSQQLLSKEITILKELSSLHHRNVVGLLDCVVSCCLLLFLQRLYQLTLSV
;
A
#
# COMPACT_ATOMS: atom_id res chain seq x y z
N MET A 1 15.37 -5.53 8.10
CA MET A 1 14.50 -4.80 9.04
C MET A 1 14.01 -3.56 8.32
N ILE A 2 12.70 -3.33 8.23
CA ILE A 2 12.18 -2.06 7.70
C ILE A 2 12.22 -1.11 8.88
N SER A 3 13.31 -0.37 9.04
CA SER A 3 13.48 0.67 10.06
C SER A 3 13.11 2.06 9.54
N GLU A 4 12.64 2.17 8.30
CA GLU A 4 12.05 3.39 7.77
C GLU A 4 10.57 3.40 8.14
N THR A 5 10.27 4.02 9.29
CA THR A 5 8.92 4.46 9.64
C THR A 5 8.40 5.52 8.68
N ASP A 6 9.25 6.10 7.85
CA ASP A 6 8.98 7.24 6.99
C ASP A 6 8.96 6.84 5.52
N ILE A 7 7.82 7.06 4.85
CA ILE A 7 7.61 6.75 3.43
C ILE A 7 7.07 8.02 2.77
N GLY A 8 8.00 8.88 2.34
CA GLY A 8 7.65 10.19 1.78
C GLY A 8 6.79 11.00 2.76
N ASP A 9 5.58 11.35 2.33
CA ASP A 9 4.56 12.11 3.08
C ASP A 9 3.78 11.26 4.11
N TYR A 10 4.10 9.97 4.25
CA TYR A 10 3.41 9.04 5.14
C TYR A 10 4.35 8.44 6.17
N GLU A 11 3.78 7.96 7.27
CA GLU A 11 4.51 7.20 8.28
C GLU A 11 3.79 5.91 8.66
N ILE A 12 4.56 4.83 8.92
CA ILE A 12 4.05 3.56 9.43
C ILE A 12 3.82 3.68 10.94
N ILE A 13 2.63 3.29 11.38
CA ILE A 13 2.32 3.19 12.80
C ILE A 13 3.01 1.93 13.36
N LYS A 14 3.87 2.10 14.38
CA LYS A 14 4.54 0.98 15.06
C LYS A 14 3.51 -0.02 15.60
N GLY A 15 3.73 -1.31 15.33
CA GLY A 15 2.79 -2.38 15.69
C GLY A 15 1.53 -2.45 14.81
N GLY A 16 1.38 -1.58 13.81
CA GLY A 16 0.21 -1.50 12.95
C GLY A 16 0.17 -2.52 11.82
N VAL A 17 0.63 -3.76 12.01
CA VAL A 17 0.51 -4.79 10.95
C VAL A 17 -0.98 -5.10 10.74
N LEU A 18 -1.48 -4.88 9.52
CA LEU A 18 -2.86 -5.23 9.16
C LEU A 18 -2.96 -6.66 8.63
N GLY A 19 -1.91 -7.13 7.94
CA GLY A 19 -1.88 -8.49 7.43
C GLY A 19 -0.55 -8.83 6.77
N THR A 20 -0.19 -10.12 6.80
CA THR A 20 0.99 -10.65 6.10
C THR A 20 0.53 -11.75 5.15
N GLY A 21 0.80 -11.57 3.86
CA GLY A 21 0.60 -12.59 2.84
C GLY A 21 1.91 -13.14 2.31
N ALA A 22 1.82 -14.16 1.44
CA ALA A 22 2.98 -14.78 0.82
C ALA A 22 3.84 -13.80 -0.01
N PHE A 23 3.21 -12.76 -0.57
CA PHE A 23 3.85 -11.82 -1.50
C PHE A 23 4.05 -10.41 -0.92
N ALA A 24 3.26 -10.02 0.08
CA ALA A 24 3.23 -8.65 0.59
C ALA A 24 2.93 -8.60 2.09
N THR A 25 3.39 -7.56 2.76
CA THR A 25 2.97 -7.21 4.13
C THR A 25 2.23 -5.88 4.09
N VAL A 26 1.05 -5.82 4.69
CA VAL A 26 0.24 -4.61 4.76
C VAL A 26 0.37 -4.02 6.16
N TRP A 27 0.73 -2.74 6.20
CA TRP A 27 0.91 -1.96 7.41
C TRP A 27 -0.12 -0.83 7.47
N LYS A 28 -0.54 -0.47 8.67
CA LYS A 28 -1.29 0.73 8.96
C LYS A 28 -0.31 1.90 9.02
N GLY A 29 -0.62 2.96 8.29
CA GLY A 29 0.10 4.22 8.35
C GLY A 29 -0.84 5.40 8.48
N ARG A 30 -0.27 6.60 8.52
CA ARG A 30 -0.98 7.87 8.48
C ARG A 30 -0.22 8.90 7.65
N ALA A 31 -0.93 9.89 7.12
CA ALA A 31 -0.29 11.03 6.47
C ALA A 31 0.38 11.93 7.53
N LYS A 32 1.57 12.45 7.22
CA LYS A 32 2.31 13.36 8.12
C LYS A 32 1.63 14.72 8.22
N LYS A 33 1.03 15.19 7.12
CA LYS A 33 0.31 16.47 7.06
C LYS A 33 -1.03 16.42 7.81
N ASP A 34 -1.65 15.26 7.89
CA ASP A 34 -2.92 15.05 8.59
C ASP A 34 -2.95 13.65 9.24
N SER A 35 -2.76 13.62 10.56
CA SER A 35 -2.74 12.37 11.33
C SER A 35 -4.09 11.64 11.38
N SER A 36 -5.21 12.31 11.03
CA SER A 36 -6.53 11.68 10.93
C SER A 36 -6.68 10.84 9.65
N GLN A 37 -5.86 11.13 8.64
CA GLN A 37 -5.85 10.41 7.37
C GLN A 37 -5.06 9.10 7.51
N LEU A 38 -5.78 8.03 7.88
CA LEU A 38 -5.24 6.68 7.94
C LEU A 38 -5.11 6.04 6.56
N VAL A 39 -3.98 5.36 6.34
CA VAL A 39 -3.65 4.67 5.09
C VAL A 39 -3.21 3.23 5.36
N ALA A 40 -3.36 2.37 4.36
CA ALA A 40 -2.75 1.06 4.30
C ALA A 40 -1.55 1.12 3.36
N ILE A 41 -0.41 0.62 3.84
CA ILE A 41 0.87 0.56 3.14
C ILE A 41 1.15 -0.91 2.83
N LYS A 42 0.94 -1.32 1.59
CA LYS A 42 1.25 -2.68 1.12
C LYS A 42 2.69 -2.72 0.62
N ALA A 43 3.56 -3.37 1.38
CA ALA A 43 4.98 -3.53 1.09
C ALA A 43 5.29 -4.86 0.42
N ILE A 44 5.92 -4.80 -0.76
CA ILE A 44 6.27 -5.96 -1.59
C ILE A 44 7.78 -5.99 -1.80
N LYS A 45 8.42 -7.11 -1.47
CA LYS A 45 9.88 -7.27 -1.62
C LYS A 45 10.25 -7.46 -3.09
N LYS A 46 11.22 -6.69 -3.60
CA LYS A 46 11.69 -6.78 -5.00
C LYS A 46 12.20 -8.16 -5.41
N LYS A 47 12.75 -8.96 -4.48
CA LYS A 47 13.11 -10.36 -4.76
C LYS A 47 11.92 -11.24 -5.18
N ASN A 48 10.71 -10.87 -4.77
CA ASN A 48 9.47 -11.52 -5.18
C ASN A 48 8.94 -10.93 -6.50
N PHE A 49 9.47 -9.80 -6.97
CA PHE A 49 9.05 -9.09 -8.19
C PHE A 49 9.24 -9.95 -9.43
N LEU A 50 10.37 -10.65 -9.57
CA LEU A 50 10.62 -11.56 -10.70
C LEU A 50 9.62 -12.72 -10.76
N LYS A 51 9.19 -13.25 -9.60
CA LYS A 51 8.19 -14.33 -9.53
C LYS A 51 6.75 -13.86 -9.70
N SER A 52 6.48 -12.57 -9.47
CA SER A 52 5.13 -12.00 -9.45
C SER A 52 4.94 -10.84 -10.43
N GLN A 53 5.87 -10.63 -11.37
CA GLN A 53 5.92 -9.46 -12.25
C GLN A 53 4.60 -9.27 -13.02
N GLN A 54 4.03 -10.36 -13.56
CA GLN A 54 2.74 -10.31 -14.26
C GLN A 54 1.57 -9.96 -13.34
N LEU A 55 1.57 -10.47 -12.10
CA LEU A 55 0.52 -10.18 -11.11
C LEU A 55 0.61 -8.72 -10.63
N LEU A 56 1.83 -8.23 -10.40
CA LEU A 56 2.08 -6.86 -9.98
C LEU A 56 1.73 -5.86 -11.08
N SER A 57 2.09 -6.13 -12.33
CA SER A 57 1.70 -5.27 -13.45
C SER A 57 0.18 -5.21 -13.61
N LYS A 58 -0.52 -6.35 -13.48
CA LYS A 58 -2.00 -6.37 -13.48
C LYS A 58 -2.56 -5.57 -12.31
N GLU A 59 -2.03 -5.74 -11.11
CA GLU A 59 -2.49 -5.06 -9.91
C GLU A 59 -2.29 -3.54 -10.02
N ILE A 60 -1.14 -3.07 -10.53
CA ILE A 60 -0.87 -1.65 -10.78
C ILE A 60 -1.82 -1.08 -11.83
N THR A 61 -2.01 -1.78 -12.95
CA THR A 61 -2.89 -1.32 -14.04
C THR A 61 -4.33 -1.23 -13.56
N ILE A 62 -4.84 -2.28 -12.91
CA ILE A 62 -6.19 -2.31 -12.33
C ILE A 62 -6.33 -1.19 -11.30
N LEU A 63 -5.38 -1.03 -10.37
CA LEU A 63 -5.46 0.01 -9.35
C LEU A 63 -5.40 1.43 -9.95
N LYS A 64 -4.66 1.65 -11.04
CA LYS A 64 -4.63 2.93 -11.76
C LYS A 64 -5.97 3.22 -12.46
N GLU A 65 -6.54 2.22 -13.13
CA GLU A 65 -7.86 2.32 -13.77
C GLU A 65 -8.99 2.50 -12.75
N LEU A 66 -8.92 1.81 -11.63
CA LEU A 66 -9.89 1.94 -10.54
C LEU A 66 -9.76 3.29 -9.81
N SER A 67 -8.54 3.82 -9.68
CA SER A 67 -8.35 5.20 -9.20
C SER A 67 -8.98 6.23 -10.13
N SER A 68 -8.96 6.04 -11.46
CA SER A 68 -9.58 6.99 -12.39
C SER A 68 -11.12 6.95 -12.36
N LEU A 69 -11.71 5.83 -11.91
CA LEU A 69 -13.15 5.68 -11.70
C LEU A 69 -13.68 6.38 -10.43
N HIS A 70 -12.78 6.81 -9.53
CA HIS A 70 -13.04 7.69 -8.36
C HIS A 70 -14.30 7.31 -7.54
N HIS A 71 -14.56 6.02 -7.35
CA HIS A 71 -15.76 5.53 -6.70
C HIS A 71 -15.54 5.25 -5.19
N ARG A 72 -16.49 5.68 -4.34
CA ARG A 72 -16.41 5.60 -2.86
C ARG A 72 -16.12 4.20 -2.31
N ASN A 73 -16.53 3.15 -3.02
CA ASN A 73 -16.39 1.75 -2.58
C ASN A 73 -15.27 0.98 -3.30
N VAL A 74 -14.49 1.65 -4.14
CA VAL A 74 -13.41 1.01 -4.90
C VAL A 74 -12.07 1.46 -4.30
N VAL A 75 -11.22 0.49 -3.97
CA VAL A 75 -9.90 0.73 -3.41
C VAL A 75 -9.04 1.49 -4.42
N GLY A 76 -8.86 2.79 -4.18
CA GLY A 76 -8.01 3.65 -5.00
C GLY A 76 -6.56 3.62 -4.53
N LEU A 77 -5.63 3.53 -5.46
CA LEU A 77 -4.22 3.81 -5.22
C LEU A 77 -4.04 5.32 -4.98
N LEU A 78 -3.62 5.67 -3.76
CA LEU A 78 -3.27 7.04 -3.40
C LEU A 78 -1.89 7.41 -3.94
N ASP A 79 -0.92 6.52 -3.74
CA ASP A 79 0.46 6.76 -4.13
C ASP A 79 1.23 5.43 -4.24
N CYS A 80 2.30 5.44 -5.04
CA CYS A 80 3.18 4.30 -5.28
C CYS A 80 4.63 4.73 -5.07
N VAL A 81 5.26 4.22 -4.02
CA VAL A 81 6.65 4.53 -3.70
C VAL A 81 7.53 3.33 -4.02
N VAL A 82 8.52 3.55 -4.88
CA VAL A 82 9.54 2.56 -5.21
C VAL A 82 10.81 2.88 -4.43
N SER A 83 11.18 2.04 -3.48
CA SER A 83 12.46 2.11 -2.77
C SER A 83 13.44 1.07 -3.32
N CYS A 84 14.70 1.12 -2.90
CA CYS A 84 15.81 0.30 -3.42
C CYS A 84 15.45 -1.21 -3.45
N CYS A 85 14.72 -1.71 -2.46
CA CYS A 85 14.36 -3.13 -2.33
C CYS A 85 12.86 -3.42 -2.19
N LEU A 86 12.00 -2.39 -2.17
CA LEU A 86 10.56 -2.52 -1.86
C LEU A 86 9.70 -1.71 -2.84
N LEU A 87 8.54 -2.25 -3.17
CA LEU A 87 7.43 -1.51 -3.79
C LEU A 87 6.36 -1.31 -2.72
N LEU A 88 5.92 -0.06 -2.53
CA LEU A 88 4.94 0.33 -1.53
C LEU A 88 3.71 0.90 -2.21
N PHE A 89 2.55 0.30 -1.99
CA PHE A 89 1.26 0.87 -2.41
C PHE A 89 0.55 1.50 -1.23
N LEU A 90 0.07 2.73 -1.40
CA LEU A 90 -0.71 3.46 -0.42
C LEU A 90 -2.19 3.44 -0.82
N GLN A 91 -3.05 2.98 0.10
CA GLN A 91 -4.50 2.88 -0.08
C GLN A 91 -5.24 3.47 1.11
N ARG A 92 -6.50 3.90 0.97
CA ARG A 92 -7.31 4.38 2.10
C ARG A 92 -7.70 3.23 3.02
N LEU A 93 -7.45 3.36 4.32
CA LEU A 93 -7.70 2.29 5.30
C LEU A 93 -9.20 1.91 5.41
N TYR A 94 -10.09 2.90 5.33
CA TYR A 94 -11.54 2.73 5.53
C TYR A 94 -12.22 1.87 4.45
N GLN A 95 -11.60 1.69 3.28
CA GLN A 95 -12.12 0.83 2.22
C GLN A 95 -11.69 -0.65 2.41
N LEU A 96 -10.65 -0.92 3.21
CA LEU A 96 -10.20 -2.29 3.50
C LEU A 96 -11.08 -3.00 4.53
N THR A 97 -11.71 -2.27 5.47
CA THR A 97 -12.63 -2.85 6.46
C THR A 97 -14.01 -3.22 5.91
N LEU A 98 -14.39 -2.70 4.73
CA LEU A 98 -15.63 -3.04 4.03
C LEU A 98 -15.48 -4.20 3.03
N SER A 99 -14.26 -4.75 2.91
CA SER A 99 -13.92 -5.81 1.96
C SER A 99 -13.63 -7.17 2.65
N VAL A 100 -13.98 -7.31 3.94
CA VAL A 100 -13.85 -8.56 4.71
C VAL A 100 -15.22 -9.05 5.13
#